data_AF-A0A5C3NNZ7-F1
#
_entry.id   AF-A0A5C3NNZ7-F1
#
_cell.length_a   1.000
_cell.length_b   1.000
_cell.length_c   1.000
_cell.angle_alpha   90.00
_cell.angle_beta   90.00
_cell.angle_gamma   90.00
#
_symmetry.space_group_name_H-M   'P 1'
#
loop_
_entity.id
_entity.type
_entity.pdbx_description
1 polymer ?
#
loop_
_entity_poly.entity_id
_entity_poly.type
_entity_poly.pdbx_seq_one_letter_code
_entity_poly.pdbx_strand_id
1 'polypeptide(L)' 'MANRIRSAKSGSDWTENDLAAYNIQIQYQDAPTFFGVDHLPPPAVDQDSDVRVGQPL' A
#
# COMPACT_ATOMS: atom_id res chain seq x y z
N MET A 1 14.50 26.84 -27.73
CA MET A 1 15.00 25.72 -26.90
C MET A 1 13.88 25.31 -25.97
N ALA A 2 13.44 24.04 -25.99
CA ALA A 2 12.31 23.58 -25.18
C ALA A 2 12.83 22.74 -23.99
N ASN A 3 12.53 23.18 -22.77
CA ASN A 3 12.88 22.45 -21.56
C ASN A 3 11.84 21.34 -21.33
N ARG A 4 12.07 20.14 -21.89
CA ARG A 4 11.19 18.98 -21.65
C ARG A 4 11.46 18.45 -20.25
N ILE A 5 10.59 18.77 -19.31
CA ILE A 5 10.55 18.11 -18.00
C ILE A 5 10.25 16.63 -18.26
N ARG A 6 11.22 15.75 -18.00
CA ARG A 6 10.99 14.31 -18.03
C ARG A 6 10.31 13.92 -16.72
N SER A 7 8.99 14.04 -16.67
CA SER A 7 8.22 13.48 -15.56
C SER A 7 8.28 11.95 -15.64
N ALA A 8 8.32 11.30 -14.48
CA ALA A 8 8.03 9.89 -14.41
C ALA A 8 6.61 9.64 -14.96
N LYS A 9 6.45 8.56 -15.70
CA LYS A 9 5.16 8.09 -16.19
C LYS A 9 4.31 7.63 -15.00
N SER A 10 3.03 8.02 -14.96
CA SER A 10 2.11 7.58 -13.92
C SER A 10 2.07 6.05 -13.86
N GLY A 11 2.03 5.47 -12.65
CA GLY A 11 1.98 4.02 -12.45
C GLY A 11 0.88 3.33 -13.25
N SER A 12 -0.29 3.96 -13.34
CA SER A 12 -1.46 3.49 -14.10
C SER A 12 -1.25 3.43 -15.61
N ASP A 13 -0.32 4.21 -16.15
CA ASP A 13 -0.10 4.33 -17.60
C ASP A 13 0.95 3.32 -18.11
N TRP A 14 1.65 2.62 -17.23
CA TRP A 14 2.61 1.58 -17.62
C TRP A 14 1.88 0.39 -18.26
N THR A 15 2.28 0.05 -19.47
CA THR A 15 1.84 -1.15 -20.17
C THR A 15 2.88 -2.26 -20.04
N GLU A 16 2.49 -3.51 -20.29
CA GLU A 16 3.42 -4.64 -20.34
C GLU A 16 4.57 -4.42 -21.34
N ASN A 17 4.28 -3.74 -22.46
CA ASN A 17 5.29 -3.39 -23.46
C ASN A 17 6.28 -2.34 -22.95
N ASP A 18 5.82 -1.37 -22.16
CA ASP A 18 6.73 -0.43 -21.48
C ASP A 18 7.64 -1.18 -20.50
N LEU A 19 7.08 -2.07 -19.67
CA LEU A 19 7.86 -2.86 -18.72
C LEU A 19 8.92 -3.71 -19.41
N ALA A 20 8.57 -4.37 -20.52
CA ALA A 20 9.50 -5.16 -21.33
C ALA A 20 10.61 -4.28 -21.96
N ALA A 21 10.25 -3.12 -22.52
CA ALA A 21 11.21 -2.21 -23.14
C ALA A 21 12.27 -1.67 -22.15
N TYR A 22 11.91 -1.53 -20.88
CA TYR A 22 12.81 -1.14 -19.81
C TYR A 22 13.40 -2.33 -19.02
N ASN A 23 13.15 -3.57 -19.45
CA ASN A 23 13.60 -4.80 -18.78
C ASN A 23 13.19 -4.84 -17.29
N ILE A 24 11.98 -4.39 -16.98
CA ILE A 24 11.38 -4.42 -15.65
C ILE A 24 10.57 -5.70 -15.51
N GLN A 25 10.81 -6.44 -14.43
CA GLN A 25 10.09 -7.68 -14.11
C GLN A 25 9.21 -7.48 -12.86
N ILE A 26 7.92 -7.76 -12.99
CA ILE A 26 6.98 -7.77 -11.85
C ILE A 26 7.10 -9.13 -11.15
N GLN A 27 7.20 -9.13 -9.82
CA GLN A 27 7.16 -10.32 -9.00
C GLN A 27 6.04 -10.17 -7.98
N TYR A 28 5.07 -11.09 -8.01
CA TYR A 28 4.00 -11.13 -7.02
C TYR A 28 4.51 -11.77 -5.74
N GLN A 29 4.34 -11.07 -4.62
CA GLN A 29 4.66 -11.56 -3.30
C GLN A 29 3.49 -11.32 -2.37
N ASP A 30 3.28 -12.22 -1.42
CA ASP A 30 2.33 -12.01 -0.34
C ASP A 30 2.81 -10.88 0.60
N ALA A 31 1.87 -10.25 1.29
CA ALA A 31 2.15 -9.13 2.18
C ALA A 31 3.18 -9.46 3.29
N PRO A 32 3.06 -10.57 4.06
CA PRO A 32 4.04 -10.87 5.09
C PRO A 32 5.45 -11.07 4.53
N THR A 33 5.61 -11.75 3.40
CA THR A 33 6.90 -11.92 2.71
C THR A 33 7.45 -10.59 2.21
N PHE A 34 6.62 -9.71 1.64
CA PHE A 34 7.04 -8.40 1.14
C PHE A 34 7.51 -7.46 2.25
N PHE A 35 6.75 -7.40 3.35
CA PHE A 35 7.06 -6.53 4.49
C PHE A 35 8.09 -7.14 5.45
N GLY A 36 8.41 -8.43 5.32
CA GLY A 36 9.28 -9.16 6.24
C GLY A 36 8.71 -9.25 7.65
N VAL A 37 7.37 -9.19 7.79
CA VAL A 37 6.67 -9.26 9.07
C VAL A 37 5.82 -10.51 9.11
N ASP A 38 5.96 -11.29 10.19
CA ASP A 38 5.31 -12.59 10.34
C ASP A 38 3.78 -12.49 10.33
N HIS A 39 3.23 -11.37 10.79
CA HIS A 39 1.84 -10.98 10.64
C HIS A 39 1.74 -9.50 11.06
N LEU A 40 0.99 -8.67 10.33
CA LEU A 40 0.66 -7.33 10.85
C LEU A 40 -0.08 -7.51 12.18
N PRO A 41 0.26 -6.75 13.24
CA PRO A 41 -0.50 -6.82 14.47
C PRO A 41 -1.98 -6.57 14.16
N PRO A 42 -2.91 -7.29 14.81
CA PRO A 42 -4.32 -7.05 14.61
C PRO A 42 -4.59 -5.55 14.77
N PRO A 43 -5.42 -4.94 13.90
CA PRO A 43 -5.69 -3.51 13.98
C PRO A 43 -6.09 -3.21 15.41
N ALA A 44 -5.45 -2.18 15.99
CA ALA A 44 -5.86 -1.68 17.29
C ALA A 44 -7.34 -1.31 17.14
N VAL A 45 -8.21 -2.15 17.69
CA VAL A 45 -9.56 -1.73 17.99
C VAL A 45 -9.37 -0.60 18.99
N ASP A 46 -9.53 0.65 18.53
CA ASP A 46 -9.80 1.75 19.44
C ASP A 46 -10.98 1.29 20.28
N GLN A 47 -10.68 0.83 21.49
CA GLN A 47 -11.70 0.68 22.52
C GLN A 47 -12.12 2.10 22.87
N ASP A 48 -12.96 2.69 22.02
CA ASP A 48 -13.84 3.77 22.44
C ASP A 48 -14.64 3.19 23.60
N SER A 49 -14.18 3.52 24.80
CA SER A 49 -14.78 3.13 26.05
C SER A 49 -16.07 3.93 26.24
N ASP A 50 -17.12 3.60 25.50
CA ASP A 50 -18.50 3.91 25.92
C ASP A 50 -18.94 2.86 26.95
N VAL A 51 -18.30 2.85 28.11
CA VAL A 51 -18.89 2.26 29.31
C VAL A 51 -19.94 3.25 29.81
N ARG A 52 -21.16 3.10 29.31
CA ARG A 52 -22.37 3.53 30.01
C ARG A 52 -23.36 2.39 30.15
N VAL A 53 -22.88 1.27 30.70
CA VAL A 53 -23.75 0.23 31.27
C VAL A 53 -23.94 0.54 32.76
N GLY A 54 -25.13 1.02 33.11
CA GLY A 54 -25.72 0.90 34.45
C GLY A 54 -25.20 1.83 35.55
N GLN A 55 -25.86 2.98 35.74
CA GLN A 55 -25.88 3.67 37.04
C GLN A 55 -27.22 3.39 37.74
N PRO A 56 -27.24 2.78 38.93
CA PRO A 56 -28.40 2.83 39.81
C PRO A 56 -28.26 3.97 40.85
N LEU A 57 -29.33 4.74 41.03
CA LEU A 57 -29.73 5.34 42.31
C LEU A 57 -31.20 4.97 42.56
#